data_AF-A0A175RSJ3-F1
#
_entry.id   AF-A0A175RSJ3-F1
#
_cell.length_a   1.000
_cell.length_b   1.000
_cell.length_c   1.000
_cell.angle_alpha   90.00
_cell.angle_beta   90.00
_cell.angle_gamma   90.00
#
_symmetry.space_group_name_H-M   'P 1'
#
loop_
_entity.id
_entity.type
_entity.pdbx_description
1 polymer ?
#
loop_
_entity_poly.entity_id
_entity_poly.type
_entity_poly.pdbx_seq_one_letter_code
_entity_poly.pdbx_strand_id
1 'polypeptide(L)'
;MPLITFHERMVGPVGPVPDVPWTVRPRGPRGGDGIVRLATTTASRRPALLDLDDLRVRVDRLDGKRDGYEATITAGTVTGVAAGPTRVDAGFADILTSAVGGRRMHYRLLVAAGSDAFVVEGLKRVRGGVRGAWTATTTLHTVVVRVPRSAFPPEADARRARLAEGGIEGVVVTAGVLRVRGLLRQGTSLRGSVLPFLIGFARRAVQVGHS
;
A
#
# COMPACT_ATOMS: atom_id res chain seq x y z
N MET A 1 4.58 -16.59 15.49
CA MET A 1 4.12 -17.10 14.17
C MET A 1 3.26 -16.03 13.51
N PRO A 2 3.31 -15.84 12.19
CA PRO A 2 2.45 -14.86 11.50
C PRO A 2 0.96 -15.24 11.65
N LEU A 3 0.08 -14.24 11.66
CA LEU A 3 -1.36 -14.46 11.77
C LEU A 3 -1.93 -15.09 10.51
N ILE A 4 -1.58 -14.53 9.35
CA ILE A 4 -2.04 -15.02 8.04
C ILE A 4 -1.05 -14.58 6.95
N THR A 5 -0.97 -15.33 5.86
CA THR A 5 -0.32 -14.91 4.62
C THR A 5 -1.30 -14.98 3.47
N PHE A 6 -1.15 -14.09 2.49
CA PHE A 6 -1.91 -14.12 1.25
C PHE A 6 -1.15 -13.41 0.13
N HIS A 7 -1.60 -13.65 -1.10
CA HIS A 7 -1.08 -13.00 -2.29
C HIS A 7 -2.09 -11.95 -2.75
N GLU A 8 -1.61 -10.77 -3.10
CA GLU A 8 -2.43 -9.70 -3.62
C GLU A 8 -1.90 -9.24 -4.97
N ARG A 9 -2.83 -8.91 -5.87
CA ARG A 9 -2.52 -8.27 -7.15
C ARG A 9 -3.37 -7.04 -7.32
N MET A 10 -2.76 -5.94 -7.75
CA MET A 10 -3.44 -4.68 -8.00
C MET A 10 -2.94 -4.07 -9.30
N VAL A 11 -3.85 -3.72 -10.19
CA VAL A 11 -3.51 -3.12 -11.47
C VAL A 11 -4.40 -1.93 -11.74
N GLY A 12 -3.87 -0.90 -12.37
CA GLY A 12 -4.70 0.18 -12.87
C GLY A 12 -3.97 1.28 -13.58
N PRO A 13 -4.75 2.20 -14.18
CA PRO A 13 -4.22 3.29 -14.97
C PRO A 13 -3.59 4.36 -14.06
N VAL A 14 -2.41 4.84 -14.46
CA VAL A 14 -1.62 5.89 -13.79
C VAL A 14 -1.18 6.95 -14.79
N GLY A 15 -0.94 8.15 -14.28
CA GLY A 15 -0.58 9.31 -15.08
C GLY A 15 0.62 10.07 -14.55
N PRO A 16 1.38 10.73 -15.44
CA PRO A 16 2.54 11.52 -15.03
C PRO A 16 2.08 12.64 -14.11
N VAL A 17 2.87 12.86 -13.07
CA VAL A 17 2.73 14.03 -12.18
C VAL A 17 4.00 14.86 -12.37
N PRO A 18 3.89 16.11 -12.83
CA PRO A 18 5.08 16.93 -13.12
C PRO A 18 5.77 17.34 -11.82
N ASP A 19 6.86 16.64 -11.51
CA ASP A 19 7.86 16.90 -10.47
C ASP A 19 7.33 17.49 -9.14
N VAL A 20 6.23 16.96 -8.62
CA VAL A 20 5.65 17.43 -7.35
C VAL A 20 6.55 16.98 -6.19
N PRO A 21 7.15 17.91 -5.41
CA PRO A 21 7.94 17.54 -4.24
C PRO A 21 7.11 16.72 -3.24
N TRP A 22 7.73 15.70 -2.67
CA TRP A 22 7.02 14.75 -1.82
C TRP A 22 7.90 14.18 -0.72
N THR A 23 7.46 14.41 0.51
CA THR A 23 8.01 13.73 1.68
C THR A 23 7.19 12.48 1.96
N VAL A 24 7.81 11.31 1.84
CA VAL A 24 7.25 10.03 2.26
C VAL A 24 7.03 10.10 3.77
N ARG A 25 5.77 10.21 4.20
CA ARG A 25 5.45 10.50 5.61
C ARG A 25 5.68 9.31 6.53
N PRO A 26 5.91 9.53 7.83
CA PRO A 26 5.90 8.45 8.81
C PRO A 26 4.57 7.67 8.79
N ARG A 27 4.62 6.41 9.23
CA ARG A 27 3.42 5.66 9.60
C ARG A 27 2.62 6.42 10.67
N GLY A 28 1.29 6.33 10.61
CA GLY A 28 0.40 6.94 11.61
C GLY A 28 -0.86 7.56 11.00
N PRO A 29 -1.85 7.94 11.80
CA PRO A 29 -3.26 8.16 11.38
C PRO A 29 -3.51 9.23 10.32
N ARG A 30 -2.53 10.10 10.05
CA ARG A 30 -2.56 11.15 9.01
C ARG A 30 -1.72 10.84 7.76
N GLY A 31 -1.03 9.69 7.73
CA GLY A 31 -0.23 9.27 6.57
C GLY A 31 -1.12 8.99 5.36
N GLY A 32 -0.87 9.65 4.23
CA GLY A 32 -1.46 9.27 2.94
C GLY A 32 -2.67 10.05 2.42
N ASP A 33 -3.22 11.05 3.12
CA ASP A 33 -4.33 11.86 2.57
C ASP A 33 -3.94 12.59 1.26
N GLY A 34 -2.67 13.00 1.15
CA GLY A 34 -2.13 13.57 -0.08
C GLY A 34 -2.17 12.59 -1.26
N ILE A 35 -2.06 11.28 -1.01
CA ILE A 35 -2.02 10.23 -2.04
C ILE A 35 -3.37 10.20 -2.76
N VAL A 36 -4.45 10.23 -1.98
CA VAL A 36 -5.82 10.17 -2.51
C VAL A 36 -6.12 11.41 -3.35
N ARG A 37 -5.73 12.59 -2.86
CA ARG A 37 -5.90 13.85 -3.60
C ARG A 37 -5.19 13.76 -4.95
N LEU A 38 -3.91 13.43 -4.95
CA LEU A 38 -3.08 13.40 -6.16
C LEU A 38 -3.55 12.32 -7.16
N ALA A 39 -3.81 11.10 -6.70
CA ALA A 39 -4.31 9.99 -7.52
C ALA A 39 -5.67 10.31 -8.19
N THR A 40 -6.51 11.10 -7.52
CA THR A 40 -7.82 11.50 -8.04
C THR A 40 -7.68 12.66 -9.03
N THR A 41 -6.82 13.65 -8.77
CA THR A 41 -6.60 14.76 -9.70
C THR A 41 -5.93 14.35 -11.00
N THR A 42 -5.11 13.28 -10.97
CA THR A 42 -4.47 12.72 -12.17
C THR A 42 -5.42 11.80 -12.97
N ALA A 43 -6.71 11.75 -12.61
CA ALA A 43 -7.65 10.79 -13.19
C ALA A 43 -7.84 10.88 -14.71
N SER A 44 -7.72 12.07 -15.27
CA SER A 44 -7.94 12.36 -16.67
C SER A 44 -6.72 12.11 -17.57
N ARG A 45 -5.52 11.97 -16.99
CA ARG A 45 -4.25 11.86 -17.73
C ARG A 45 -3.55 10.54 -17.46
N ARG A 46 -4.22 9.40 -17.62
CA ARG A 46 -3.68 8.07 -17.25
C ARG A 46 -3.25 7.23 -18.47
N PRO A 47 -2.16 7.58 -19.19
CA PRO A 47 -1.74 6.89 -20.40
C PRO A 47 -1.04 5.54 -20.13
N ALA A 48 -0.64 5.27 -18.89
CA ALA A 48 0.16 4.09 -18.54
C ALA A 48 -0.57 3.18 -17.54
N LEU A 49 -0.09 1.95 -17.41
CA LEU A 49 -0.57 0.99 -16.41
C LEU A 49 0.52 0.76 -15.35
N LEU A 50 0.10 0.76 -14.09
CA LEU A 50 0.88 0.25 -12.96
C LEU A 50 0.29 -1.10 -12.55
N ASP A 51 1.12 -2.14 -12.54
CA ASP A 51 0.75 -3.50 -12.09
C ASP A 51 1.63 -3.89 -10.91
N LEU A 52 0.99 -4.17 -9.78
CA LEU A 52 1.58 -4.74 -8.58
C LEU A 52 1.16 -6.22 -8.55
N ASP A 53 2.08 -7.11 -8.89
CA ASP A 53 1.80 -8.53 -9.08
C ASP A 53 2.51 -9.40 -8.04
N ASP A 54 1.88 -10.53 -7.71
CA ASP A 54 2.32 -11.50 -6.70
C ASP A 54 2.80 -10.85 -5.38
N LEU A 55 2.12 -9.81 -4.89
CA LEU A 55 2.49 -9.20 -3.61
C LEU A 55 2.23 -10.19 -2.48
N ARG A 56 3.30 -10.73 -1.89
CA ARG A 56 3.20 -11.68 -0.79
C ARG A 56 3.09 -10.93 0.52
N VAL A 57 1.88 -10.88 1.05
CA VAL A 57 1.54 -10.20 2.29
C VAL A 57 1.62 -11.19 3.43
N ARG A 58 2.44 -10.89 4.44
CA ARG A 58 2.48 -11.61 5.71
C ARG A 58 1.98 -10.68 6.81
N VAL A 59 0.83 -11.01 7.39
CA VAL A 59 0.29 -10.28 8.53
C VAL A 59 1.03 -10.75 9.78
N ASP A 60 1.85 -9.88 10.32
CA ASP A 60 2.79 -10.21 11.39
C ASP A 60 2.09 -10.25 12.74
N ARG A 61 1.26 -9.23 13.03
CA ARG A 61 0.61 -9.07 14.33
C ARG A 61 -0.58 -8.11 14.28
N LEU A 62 -1.37 -8.15 15.34
CA LEU A 62 -2.30 -7.08 15.68
C LEU A 62 -1.52 -5.87 16.17
N ASP A 63 -1.94 -4.69 15.74
CA ASP A 63 -1.46 -3.42 16.26
C ASP A 63 -2.50 -2.84 17.22
N GLY A 64 -2.25 -3.00 18.52
CA GLY A 64 -3.12 -2.47 19.57
C GLY A 64 -3.15 -0.93 19.62
N LYS A 65 -2.08 -0.25 19.20
CA LYS A 65 -2.02 1.22 19.24
C LYS A 65 -2.84 1.85 18.13
N ARG A 66 -2.88 1.22 16.95
CA ARG A 66 -3.58 1.72 15.76
C ARG A 66 -4.88 0.96 15.47
N ASP A 67 -5.26 0.04 16.34
CA ASP A 67 -6.37 -0.90 16.19
C ASP A 67 -6.48 -1.46 14.76
N GLY A 68 -5.45 -2.17 14.33
CA GLY A 68 -5.39 -2.76 12.99
C GLY A 68 -4.43 -3.93 12.94
N TYR A 69 -3.91 -4.21 11.75
CA TYR A 69 -2.86 -5.21 11.57
C TYR A 69 -1.63 -4.59 10.96
N GLU A 70 -0.48 -5.04 11.42
CA GLU A 70 0.80 -4.82 10.76
C GLU A 70 1.11 -6.01 9.87
N ALA A 71 1.52 -5.70 8.64
CA ALA A 71 1.94 -6.69 7.68
C ALA A 71 3.24 -6.27 6.99
N THR A 72 4.02 -7.28 6.62
CA THR A 72 5.21 -7.16 5.79
C THR A 72 4.86 -7.62 4.38
N ILE A 73 5.39 -6.91 3.38
CA ILE A 73 5.41 -7.38 2.00
C ILE A 73 6.76 -8.06 1.78
N THR A 74 6.75 -9.39 1.64
CA THR A 74 7.97 -10.20 1.61
C THR A 74 8.49 -10.45 0.20
N ALA A 75 7.63 -10.29 -0.80
CA ALA A 75 7.97 -10.38 -2.22
C ALA A 75 6.89 -9.71 -3.07
N GLY A 76 7.20 -9.51 -4.34
CA GLY A 76 6.29 -9.00 -5.35
C GLY A 76 7.04 -8.40 -6.51
N THR A 77 6.30 -8.07 -7.57
CA THR A 77 6.83 -7.41 -8.77
C THR A 77 5.99 -6.17 -9.07
N VAL A 78 6.67 -5.11 -9.49
CA VAL A 78 6.06 -3.86 -9.94
C VAL A 78 6.42 -3.60 -11.39
N THR A 79 5.41 -3.38 -12.23
CA THR A 79 5.56 -3.02 -13.65
C THR A 79 4.94 -1.66 -13.89
N GLY A 80 5.58 -0.82 -14.72
CA GLY A 80 5.11 0.54 -15.03
C GLY A 80 5.80 1.65 -14.24
N VAL A 81 6.82 1.32 -13.44
CA VAL A 81 7.69 2.29 -12.73
C VAL A 81 9.03 2.47 -13.44
N ALA A 82 9.57 1.41 -14.03
CA ALA A 82 10.80 1.40 -14.82
C ALA A 82 10.56 0.70 -16.16
N ALA A 83 11.60 0.62 -17.00
CA ALA A 83 11.52 0.04 -18.35
C ALA A 83 11.04 -1.42 -18.40
N GLY A 84 11.11 -2.15 -17.27
CA GLY A 84 10.62 -3.52 -17.17
C GLY A 84 10.09 -3.88 -15.79
N PRO A 85 9.59 -5.11 -15.61
CA PRO A 85 9.15 -5.62 -14.32
C PRO A 85 10.31 -5.58 -13.30
N THR A 86 10.07 -4.97 -12.15
CA THR A 86 11.08 -4.79 -11.11
C THR A 86 10.62 -5.41 -9.80
N ARG A 87 11.51 -6.12 -9.10
CA ARG A 87 11.16 -6.77 -7.83
C ARG A 87 10.98 -5.75 -6.71
N VAL A 88 10.08 -6.07 -5.78
CA VAL A 88 9.95 -5.35 -4.52
C VAL A 88 11.11 -5.73 -3.61
N ASP A 89 11.93 -4.75 -3.22
CA ASP A 89 13.09 -4.96 -2.35
C ASP A 89 12.70 -5.04 -0.88
N ALA A 90 11.72 -4.23 -0.49
CA ALA A 90 11.17 -4.19 0.86
C ALA A 90 9.77 -3.56 0.81
N GLY A 91 8.91 -3.91 1.76
CA GLY A 91 7.65 -3.22 1.88
C GLY A 91 6.85 -3.60 3.12
N PHE A 92 5.78 -2.86 3.32
CA PHE A 92 4.83 -3.13 4.39
C PHE A 92 3.41 -2.78 3.98
N ALA A 93 2.45 -3.33 4.72
CA ALA A 93 1.09 -2.88 4.73
C ALA A 93 0.58 -2.69 6.16
N ASP A 94 -0.09 -1.58 6.42
CA ASP A 94 -0.94 -1.41 7.59
C ASP A 94 -2.38 -1.71 7.14
N ILE A 95 -3.05 -2.66 7.77
CA ILE A 95 -4.37 -3.14 7.33
C ILE A 95 -5.44 -2.74 8.36
N LEU A 96 -6.45 -2.00 7.90
CA LEU A 96 -7.60 -1.54 8.69
C LEU A 96 -7.24 -0.75 9.96
N THR A 97 -6.09 -0.07 9.97
CA THR A 97 -5.72 0.81 11.07
C THR A 97 -6.68 2.02 11.15
N SER A 98 -6.99 2.43 12.37
CA SER A 98 -7.74 3.65 12.68
C SER A 98 -7.04 4.88 12.09
N ALA A 99 -7.84 5.76 11.48
CA ALA A 99 -7.39 6.98 10.82
C ALA A 99 -8.42 8.09 10.96
N VAL A 100 -8.03 9.32 10.60
CA VAL A 100 -8.96 10.44 10.58
C VAL A 100 -10.07 10.17 9.54
N GLY A 101 -11.32 10.15 10.00
CA GLY A 101 -12.50 9.90 9.14
C GLY A 101 -12.72 8.44 8.75
N GLY A 102 -12.23 7.47 9.54
CA GLY A 102 -12.58 6.05 9.43
C GLY A 102 -11.38 5.12 9.57
N ARG A 103 -11.29 4.13 8.69
CA ARG A 103 -10.16 3.19 8.64
C ARG A 103 -9.48 3.24 7.29
N ARG A 104 -8.27 2.69 7.24
CA ARG A 104 -7.53 2.64 5.99
C ARG A 104 -6.63 1.41 5.92
N MET A 105 -6.22 1.10 4.70
CA MET A 105 -5.07 0.24 4.45
C MET A 105 -4.00 1.06 3.75
N HIS A 106 -2.78 1.04 4.27
CA HIS A 106 -1.67 1.82 3.74
C HIS A 106 -0.53 0.88 3.36
N TYR A 107 -0.13 0.93 2.10
CA TYR A 107 0.90 0.12 1.50
C TYR A 107 2.08 1.00 1.16
N ARG A 108 3.30 0.50 1.41
CA ARG A 108 4.52 1.14 0.95
C ARG A 108 5.49 0.08 0.45
N LEU A 109 5.86 0.18 -0.81
CA LEU A 109 6.78 -0.73 -1.48
C LEU A 109 8.01 0.05 -1.93
N LEU A 110 9.20 -0.50 -1.70
CA LEU A 110 10.45 -0.03 -2.27
C LEU A 110 10.82 -0.91 -3.45
N VAL A 111 11.19 -0.26 -4.54
CA VAL A 111 11.62 -0.87 -5.79
C VAL A 111 12.88 -0.13 -6.25
N ALA A 112 14.01 -0.81 -6.41
CA ALA A 112 15.21 -0.21 -7.01
C ALA A 112 15.34 -0.60 -8.49
N ALA A 113 15.59 0.38 -9.35
CA ALA A 113 15.88 0.18 -10.77
C ALA A 113 17.07 1.04 -11.19
N GLY A 114 18.21 0.38 -11.44
CA GLY A 114 19.46 1.08 -11.75
C GLY A 114 19.95 1.96 -10.58
N SER A 115 20.23 3.22 -10.85
CA SER A 115 20.64 4.23 -9.85
C SER A 115 19.46 4.78 -9.04
N ASP A 116 18.23 4.61 -9.54
CA ASP A 116 17.04 5.17 -8.93
C ASP A 116 16.37 4.18 -7.97
N ALA A 117 15.71 4.73 -6.95
CA ALA A 117 14.79 4.01 -6.10
C ALA A 117 13.40 4.64 -6.20
N PHE A 118 12.38 3.81 -6.10
CA PHE A 118 11.00 4.22 -6.18
C PHE A 118 10.24 3.70 -4.97
N VAL A 119 9.50 4.60 -4.33
CA VAL A 119 8.54 4.26 -3.27
C VAL A 119 7.15 4.32 -3.87
N VAL A 120 6.50 3.16 -3.94
CA VAL A 120 5.07 3.06 -4.31
C VAL A 120 4.27 3.16 -3.03
N GLU A 121 3.59 4.30 -2.84
CA GLU A 121 2.67 4.50 -1.71
C GLU A 121 1.23 4.32 -2.15
N GLY A 122 0.51 3.43 -1.47
CA GLY A 122 -0.86 3.08 -1.78
C GLY A 122 -1.79 3.26 -0.59
N LEU A 123 -2.96 3.87 -0.79
CA LEU A 123 -3.97 4.05 0.25
C LEU A 123 -5.35 3.56 -0.20
N LYS A 124 -5.91 2.63 0.58
CA LYS A 124 -7.31 2.23 0.55
C LYS A 124 -8.03 2.91 1.69
N ARG A 125 -9.08 3.70 1.41
CA ARG A 125 -9.91 4.32 2.47
C ARG A 125 -11.15 3.50 2.69
N VAL A 126 -11.37 3.05 3.91
CA VAL A 126 -12.57 2.32 4.33
C VAL A 126 -13.46 3.29 5.08
N ARG A 127 -14.50 3.77 4.40
CA ARG A 127 -15.52 4.71 4.89
C ARG A 127 -16.91 4.06 4.74
N GLY A 128 -17.72 4.19 5.79
CA GLY A 128 -19.08 3.63 5.82
C GLY A 128 -19.09 2.12 6.05
N GLY A 129 -20.16 1.61 6.70
CA GLY A 129 -20.31 0.21 7.10
C GLY A 129 -20.29 -0.81 5.95
N VAL A 130 -20.76 -2.04 6.22
CA VAL A 130 -20.55 -3.27 5.40
C VAL A 130 -20.60 -3.07 3.87
N ARG A 131 -21.57 -2.30 3.33
CA ARG A 131 -21.71 -2.07 1.87
C ARG A 131 -20.58 -1.22 1.25
N GLY A 132 -20.00 -0.27 1.98
CA GLY A 132 -18.88 0.56 1.51
C GLY A 132 -17.52 -0.13 1.62
N ALA A 133 -17.41 -1.08 2.54
CA ALA A 133 -16.15 -1.79 2.84
C ALA A 133 -15.63 -2.60 1.64
N TRP A 134 -16.51 -3.25 0.85
CA TRP A 134 -16.07 -4.08 -0.27
C TRP A 134 -15.34 -3.27 -1.35
N THR A 135 -15.96 -2.20 -1.87
CA THR A 135 -15.33 -1.31 -2.86
C THR A 135 -14.11 -0.60 -2.28
N ALA A 136 -14.13 -0.28 -0.99
CA ALA A 136 -13.00 0.32 -0.30
C ALA A 136 -11.78 -0.63 -0.23
N THR A 137 -11.98 -1.93 0.00
CA THR A 137 -10.88 -2.91 0.08
C THR A 137 -10.27 -3.27 -1.27
N THR A 138 -10.96 -2.94 -2.37
CA THR A 138 -10.54 -3.28 -3.74
C THR A 138 -9.96 -2.10 -4.52
N THR A 139 -9.92 -0.90 -3.93
CA THR A 139 -9.46 0.33 -4.59
C THR A 139 -8.24 0.92 -3.90
N LEU A 140 -7.11 1.00 -4.60
CA LEU A 140 -5.86 1.56 -4.10
C LEU A 140 -5.53 2.88 -4.81
N HIS A 141 -5.63 4.00 -4.10
CA HIS A 141 -5.10 5.28 -4.58
C HIS A 141 -3.59 5.24 -4.41
N THR A 142 -2.84 5.56 -5.46
CA THR A 142 -1.39 5.32 -5.48
C THR A 142 -0.64 6.53 -6.00
N VAL A 143 0.52 6.77 -5.41
CA VAL A 143 1.56 7.63 -5.94
C VAL A 143 2.87 6.83 -6.01
N VAL A 144 3.69 7.13 -7.00
CA VAL A 144 5.04 6.60 -7.11
C VAL A 144 6.00 7.76 -6.95
N VAL A 145 6.87 7.64 -5.95
CA VAL A 145 7.82 8.67 -5.58
C VAL A 145 9.21 8.19 -5.98
N ARG A 146 9.88 8.94 -6.86
CA ARG A 146 11.29 8.73 -7.13
C ARG A 146 12.09 9.35 -5.99
N VAL A 147 13.02 8.59 -5.43
CA VAL A 147 13.86 8.96 -4.29
C VAL A 147 15.31 8.54 -4.55
N PRO A 148 16.30 9.21 -3.93
CA PRO A 148 17.69 8.78 -4.02
C PRO A 148 17.86 7.38 -3.44
N ARG A 149 18.58 6.49 -4.13
CA ARG A 149 18.87 5.14 -3.62
C ARG A 149 19.66 5.16 -2.31
N SER A 150 20.49 6.19 -2.11
CA SER A 150 21.24 6.43 -0.87
C SER A 150 20.36 6.73 0.35
N ALA A 151 19.07 7.02 0.17
CA ALA A 151 18.14 7.21 1.28
C ALA A 151 17.80 5.89 2.01
N PHE A 152 18.24 4.74 1.48
CA PHE A 152 17.95 3.43 2.01
C PHE A 152 19.21 2.66 2.41
N PRO A 153 19.20 2.00 3.58
CA PRO A 153 20.29 1.12 3.99
C PRO A 153 20.36 -0.14 3.11
N PRO A 154 21.50 -0.86 3.10
CA PRO A 154 21.65 -2.06 2.28
C PRO A 154 20.84 -3.27 2.79
N GLU A 155 20.52 -3.35 4.08
CA GLU A 155 19.81 -4.48 4.68
C GLU A 155 18.29 -4.38 4.51
N ALA A 156 17.64 -5.47 4.09
CA ALA A 156 16.19 -5.48 3.81
C ALA A 156 15.32 -5.06 5.01
N ASP A 157 15.65 -5.53 6.21
CA ASP A 157 14.91 -5.17 7.43
C ASP A 157 15.08 -3.68 7.78
N ALA A 158 16.29 -3.14 7.60
CA ALA A 158 16.58 -1.73 7.81
C ALA A 158 15.88 -0.86 6.75
N ARG A 159 15.78 -1.32 5.50
CA ARG A 159 14.98 -0.64 4.45
C ARG A 159 13.52 -0.55 4.84
N ARG A 160 12.95 -1.65 5.36
CA ARG A 160 11.56 -1.67 5.82
C ARG A 160 11.35 -0.73 7.02
N ALA A 161 12.29 -0.69 7.96
CA ALA A 161 12.24 0.26 9.08
C ALA A 161 12.29 1.70 8.59
N ARG A 162 13.24 2.03 7.70
CA ARG A 162 13.36 3.35 7.05
C ARG A 162 12.09 3.75 6.30
N LEU A 163 11.50 2.81 5.55
CA LEU A 163 10.20 3.01 4.92
C LEU A 163 9.12 3.31 5.96
N ALA A 164 9.07 2.62 7.11
CA ALA A 164 8.05 2.83 8.13
C ALA A 164 8.19 4.19 8.83
N GLU A 165 9.42 4.60 9.12
CA GLU A 165 9.76 5.89 9.75
C GLU A 165 9.44 7.08 8.85
N GLY A 166 9.58 6.93 7.52
CA GLY A 166 9.33 8.03 6.58
C GLY A 166 10.35 9.16 6.72
N GLY A 167 9.99 10.40 6.36
CA GLY A 167 10.95 11.51 6.24
C GLY A 167 11.94 11.27 5.10
N ILE A 168 11.50 10.60 4.03
CA ILE A 168 12.29 10.39 2.82
C ILE A 168 11.79 11.43 1.81
N GLU A 169 12.68 12.34 1.43
CA GLU A 169 12.39 13.34 0.42
C GLU A 169 12.52 12.74 -0.99
N GLY A 170 11.60 13.11 -1.86
CA GLY A 170 11.57 12.68 -3.24
C GLY A 170 10.59 13.48 -4.06
N VAL A 171 10.24 12.94 -5.22
CA VAL A 171 9.40 13.60 -6.20
C VAL A 171 8.37 12.62 -6.72
N VAL A 172 7.08 12.98 -6.75
CA VAL A 172 6.06 12.13 -7.37
C VAL A 172 6.25 12.16 -8.88
N VAL A 173 6.43 10.99 -9.48
CA VAL A 173 6.59 10.83 -10.93
C VAL A 173 5.31 10.33 -11.60
N THR A 174 4.49 9.56 -10.88
CA THR A 174 3.20 9.09 -11.40
C THR A 174 2.19 8.88 -10.27
N ALA A 175 0.91 9.00 -10.58
CA ALA A 175 -0.18 8.77 -9.65
C ALA A 175 -1.42 8.20 -10.36
N GLY A 176 -2.23 7.43 -9.64
CA GLY A 176 -3.45 6.87 -10.20
C GLY A 176 -4.18 5.95 -9.24
N VAL A 177 -5.15 5.21 -9.77
CA VAL A 177 -6.02 4.34 -8.98
C VAL A 177 -5.95 2.93 -9.51
N LEU A 178 -5.54 2.01 -8.65
CA LEU A 178 -5.41 0.59 -8.96
C LEU A 178 -6.60 -0.15 -8.37
N ARG A 179 -6.97 -1.26 -9.01
CA ARG A 179 -8.00 -2.18 -8.57
C ARG A 179 -7.40 -3.54 -8.27
N VAL A 180 -7.88 -4.18 -7.21
CA VAL A 180 -7.52 -5.56 -6.92
C VAL A 180 -7.96 -6.45 -8.09
N ARG A 181 -7.06 -7.32 -8.55
CA ARG A 181 -7.31 -8.29 -9.61
C ARG A 181 -7.26 -9.70 -9.03
N GLY A 182 -8.22 -10.54 -9.43
CA GLY A 182 -8.23 -11.94 -9.06
C GLY A 182 -8.59 -12.20 -7.58
N LEU A 183 -9.66 -11.56 -7.09
CA LEU A 183 -10.14 -11.73 -5.70
C LEU A 183 -10.31 -13.20 -5.27
N LEU A 184 -10.79 -14.05 -6.17
CA LEU A 184 -10.91 -15.48 -5.91
C LEU A 184 -9.53 -16.12 -5.64
N ARG A 185 -8.51 -15.78 -6.44
CA ARG A 185 -7.14 -16.27 -6.24
C ARG A 185 -6.51 -15.74 -4.96
N GLN A 186 -6.78 -14.47 -4.63
CA GLN A 186 -6.36 -13.91 -3.34
C GLN A 186 -7.01 -14.69 -2.18
N GLY A 187 -8.32 -14.95 -2.25
CA GLY A 187 -9.04 -15.74 -1.26
C GLY A 187 -8.48 -17.15 -1.09
N THR A 188 -8.19 -17.85 -2.20
CA THR A 188 -7.64 -19.22 -2.14
C THR A 188 -6.17 -19.27 -1.70
N SER A 189 -5.44 -18.14 -1.78
CA SER A 189 -4.06 -18.00 -1.31
C SER A 189 -3.93 -17.81 0.21
N LEU A 190 -5.04 -17.57 0.93
CA LEU A 190 -5.01 -17.39 2.38
C LEU A 190 -4.46 -18.63 3.09
N ARG A 191 -3.48 -18.44 3.97
CA ARG A 191 -2.85 -19.50 4.79
C ARG A 191 -2.60 -19.00 6.21
N GLY A 192 -2.69 -19.88 7.21
CA GLY A 192 -2.53 -19.54 8.63
C GLY A 192 -3.87 -19.50 9.37
N SER A 193 -4.02 -18.59 10.34
CA SER A 193 -5.22 -18.42 11.16
C SER A 193 -6.31 -17.64 10.42
N VAL A 194 -6.79 -18.21 9.31
CA VAL A 194 -7.69 -17.55 8.34
C VAL A 194 -8.98 -17.08 8.97
N LEU A 195 -9.71 -17.96 9.67
CA LEU A 195 -11.02 -17.62 10.23
C LEU A 195 -10.94 -16.51 11.31
N PRO A 196 -10.04 -16.59 12.32
CA PRO A 196 -9.84 -15.48 13.27
C PRO A 196 -9.48 -14.15 12.59
N PHE A 197 -8.63 -14.20 11.56
CA PHE A 197 -8.26 -13.01 10.80
C PHE A 197 -9.47 -12.41 10.07
N LEU A 198 -10.26 -13.21 9.35
CA LEU A 198 -11.44 -12.74 8.63
C LEU A 198 -12.50 -12.16 9.57
N ILE A 199 -12.74 -12.78 10.72
CA ILE A 199 -13.66 -12.25 11.75
C ILE A 199 -13.15 -10.90 12.26
N GLY A 200 -11.87 -10.81 12.66
CA GLY A 200 -11.29 -9.57 13.16
C GLY A 200 -11.23 -8.48 12.09
N PHE A 201 -11.01 -8.85 10.82
CA PHE A 201 -11.06 -7.96 9.67
C PHE A 201 -12.47 -7.42 9.47
N ALA A 202 -13.48 -8.28 9.42
CA ALA A 202 -14.88 -7.88 9.26
C ALA A 202 -15.32 -6.96 10.41
N ARG A 203 -15.03 -7.32 11.66
CA ARG A 203 -15.34 -6.49 12.83
C ARG A 203 -14.79 -5.07 12.68
N ARG A 204 -13.50 -4.96 12.31
CA ARG A 204 -12.85 -3.66 12.12
C ARG A 204 -13.42 -2.91 10.93
N ALA A 205 -13.63 -3.57 9.79
CA ALA A 205 -14.19 -2.95 8.60
C ALA A 205 -15.59 -2.36 8.83
N VAL A 206 -16.38 -2.95 9.74
CA VAL A 206 -17.73 -2.49 10.09
C VAL A 206 -17.74 -1.45 11.22
N GLN A 207 -16.77 -1.48 12.12
CA GLN A 207 -16.57 -0.44 13.15
C GLN A 207 -16.09 0.86 12.51
N VAL A 208 -17.05 1.66 12.03
CA VAL A 208 -16.86 3.05 11.61
C VAL A 208 -17.96 3.89 12.25
N GLY A 209 -17.72 4.45 13.43
CA GLY A 209 -18.67 5.34 14.10
C GLY A 209 -18.36 5.59 15.57
N HIS A 210 -18.35 6.88 15.94
CA HIS A 210 -18.15 7.49 17.26
C HIS A 210 -16.70 7.88 17.61
N SER A 211 -16.17 8.84 16.85
CA SER A 211 -15.23 9.83 17.39
C SER A 211 -15.52 11.15 16.69
#